data_AF-A0A5P1FAX7-F1
#
_entry.id   AF-A0A5P1FAX7-F1
#
_cell.length_a   1.000
_cell.length_b   1.000
_cell.length_c   1.000
_cell.angle_alpha   90.00
_cell.angle_beta   90.00
_cell.angle_gamma   90.00
#
_symmetry.space_group_name_H-M   'P 1'
#
loop_
_entity.id
_entity.type
_entity.pdbx_description
1 polymer ?
#
loop_
_entity_poly.entity_id
_entity_poly.type
_entity_poly.pdbx_seq_one_letter_code
_entity_poly.pdbx_strand_id
1 'polypeptide(L)'
;MEIFKSFGWSESMFFAAIKTVPSIVLLSEPNIRERMEFFVDMAGYSPSYFALHPILLTYGVEKWLLPRYQVWKVLKTNKLVGGNRSICSFMQLRKRKFFERFILRYEDLVPNRHQT
;
A
#
# COMPACT_ATOMS: atom_id res chain seq x y z
N MET A 1 -0.20 -19.79 -5.78
CA MET A 1 -1.57 -19.41 -5.36
C MET A 1 -1.82 -19.69 -3.89
N GLU A 2 -1.25 -20.76 -3.32
CA GLU A 2 -1.43 -21.16 -1.92
C GLU A 2 -1.21 -20.03 -0.91
N ILE A 3 -0.17 -19.20 -1.10
CA ILE A 3 0.05 -18.03 -0.25
C ILE A 3 -1.17 -17.08 -0.22
N PHE A 4 -1.80 -16.80 -1.37
CA PHE A 4 -2.99 -15.94 -1.43
C PHE A 4 -4.21 -16.61 -0.78
N LYS A 5 -4.37 -17.93 -0.97
CA LYS A 5 -5.41 -18.72 -0.29
C LYS A 5 -5.26 -18.67 1.24
N SER A 6 -4.02 -18.69 1.75
CA SER A 6 -3.76 -18.56 3.19
C SER A 6 -4.23 -17.21 3.77
N PHE A 7 -4.35 -16.18 2.93
CA PHE A 7 -4.96 -14.89 3.26
C PHE A 7 -6.46 -14.81 2.90
N GLY A 8 -7.11 -15.94 2.65
CA GLY A 8 -8.56 -16.01 2.38
C GLY A 8 -8.99 -15.59 0.97
N TRP A 9 -8.06 -15.51 0.01
CA TRP A 9 -8.46 -15.26 -1.38
C TRP A 9 -9.11 -16.51 -1.99
N SER A 10 -10.24 -16.32 -2.66
CA SER A 10 -10.80 -17.32 -3.57
C SER A 10 -9.97 -17.39 -4.86
N GLU A 11 -10.14 -18.48 -5.62
CA GLU A 11 -9.58 -18.57 -6.97
C GLU A 11 -10.04 -17.43 -7.88
N SER A 12 -11.32 -17.07 -7.84
CA SER A 12 -11.87 -15.96 -8.63
C SER A 12 -11.20 -14.63 -8.31
N MET A 13 -10.94 -14.35 -7.02
CA MET A 13 -10.21 -13.16 -6.59
C MET A 13 -8.76 -13.17 -7.08
N PHE A 14 -8.09 -14.32 -6.98
CA PHE A 14 -6.72 -14.48 -7.49
C PHE A 14 -6.65 -14.25 -9.01
N PHE A 15 -7.53 -14.89 -9.79
CA PHE A 15 -7.56 -14.72 -11.25
C PHE A 15 -7.92 -13.29 -11.66
N ALA A 16 -8.85 -12.63 -10.96
CA ALA A 16 -9.16 -11.23 -11.19
C ALA A 16 -7.95 -10.32 -10.91
N ALA A 17 -7.23 -10.57 -9.81
CA ALA A 17 -6.06 -9.81 -9.44
C ALA A 17 -4.93 -9.94 -10.48
N ILE A 18 -4.57 -11.15 -10.90
CA ILE A 18 -3.50 -11.36 -11.89
C ILE A 18 -3.88 -10.83 -13.28
N LYS A 19 -5.18 -10.79 -13.62
CA LYS A 19 -5.65 -10.19 -14.88
C LYS A 19 -5.36 -8.69 -14.93
N THR A 20 -5.38 -8.01 -13.78
CA THR A 20 -5.07 -6.57 -13.69
C THR A 20 -3.58 -6.30 -13.47
N VAL A 21 -2.91 -7.12 -12.67
CA VAL A 21 -1.48 -6.95 -12.35
C VAL A 21 -0.80 -8.32 -12.42
N PRO A 22 -0.38 -8.77 -13.63
CA PRO A 22 0.22 -10.09 -13.81
C PRO A 22 1.51 -10.27 -13.00
N SER A 23 2.26 -9.19 -12.77
CA SER A 23 3.56 -9.24 -12.08
C SER A 23 3.48 -9.70 -10.62
N ILE A 24 2.30 -9.73 -9.99
CA ILE A 24 2.18 -10.24 -8.62
C ILE A 24 2.54 -11.72 -8.49
N VAL A 25 2.45 -12.49 -9.59
CA VAL A 25 2.84 -13.92 -9.61
C VAL A 25 4.35 -14.12 -9.67
N LEU A 26 5.11 -13.06 -9.99
CA LEU A 26 6.58 -13.08 -10.01
C LEU A 26 7.18 -12.81 -8.63
N LEU A 27 6.34 -12.47 -7.64
CA LEU A 27 6.78 -12.20 -6.27
C LEU A 27 7.03 -13.53 -5.55
N SER A 28 8.12 -13.59 -4.79
CA SER A 28 8.37 -14.71 -3.88
C SER A 28 7.33 -14.75 -2.75
N GLU A 29 7.05 -15.92 -2.21
CA GLU A 29 6.11 -16.05 -1.09
C GLU A 29 6.47 -15.18 0.12
N PRO A 30 7.74 -15.07 0.55
CA PRO A 30 8.12 -14.14 1.63
C PRO A 30 7.76 -12.69 1.31
N ASN A 31 7.97 -12.25 0.07
CA ASN A 31 7.65 -10.91 -0.38
C ASN A 31 6.13 -10.65 -0.46
N ILE A 32 5.33 -11.68 -0.72
CA ILE A 32 3.86 -11.56 -0.69
C ILE A 32 3.40 -11.47 0.77
N ARG A 33 3.93 -12.35 1.62
CA ARG A 33 3.61 -12.42 3.04
C ARG A 33 3.92 -11.10 3.75
N GLU A 34 5.14 -10.59 3.61
CA GLU A 34 5.59 -9.32 4.21
C GLU A 34 4.64 -8.16 3.87
N ARG A 35 4.22 -8.05 2.60
CA ARG A 35 3.33 -6.99 2.15
C ARG A 35 1.92 -7.16 2.67
N MET A 36 1.38 -8.39 2.65
CA MET A 36 0.05 -8.68 3.15
C MET A 36 -0.02 -8.42 4.67
N GLU A 37 0.94 -8.93 5.45
CA GLU A 37 1.03 -8.73 6.90
C GLU A 37 1.18 -7.24 7.24
N PHE A 38 2.03 -6.48 6.53
CA PHE A 38 2.12 -5.03 6.72
C PHE A 38 0.76 -4.35 6.64
N PHE A 39 -0.05 -4.66 5.63
CA PHE A 39 -1.32 -3.97 5.48
C PHE A 39 -2.44 -4.47 6.38
N VAL A 40 -2.45 -5.76 6.70
CA VAL A 40 -3.42 -6.35 7.64
C VAL A 40 -3.13 -5.83 9.05
N ASP A 41 -1.88 -5.94 9.50
CA ASP A 41 -1.50 -5.66 10.88
C ASP A 41 -1.29 -4.17 11.14
N MET A 42 -0.51 -3.48 10.28
CA MET A 42 -0.18 -2.07 10.52
C MET A 42 -1.28 -1.13 10.02
N ALA A 43 -1.97 -1.51 8.94
CA ALA A 43 -2.90 -0.63 8.24
C ALA A 43 -4.39 -1.03 8.37
N GLY A 44 -4.69 -2.19 8.95
CA GLY A 44 -6.06 -2.63 9.26
C GLY A 44 -6.92 -2.93 8.04
N TYR A 45 -6.31 -3.25 6.88
CA TYR A 45 -7.06 -3.59 5.67
C TYR A 45 -7.39 -5.08 5.63
N SER A 46 -8.56 -5.42 5.12
CA SER A 46 -8.90 -6.81 4.85
C SER A 46 -8.01 -7.37 3.73
N PRO A 47 -7.65 -8.66 3.77
CA PRO A 47 -6.96 -9.31 2.66
C PRO A 47 -7.66 -9.17 1.32
N SER A 48 -9.00 -9.12 1.32
CA SER A 48 -9.82 -8.93 0.11
C SER A 48 -9.63 -7.57 -0.56
N TYR A 49 -9.22 -6.54 0.19
CA TYR A 49 -8.87 -5.23 -0.36
C TYR A 49 -7.73 -5.34 -1.39
N PHE A 50 -6.79 -6.26 -1.17
CA PHE A 50 -5.63 -6.46 -2.06
C PHE A 50 -6.00 -7.19 -3.35
N ALA A 51 -7.06 -8.00 -3.34
CA ALA A 51 -7.56 -8.60 -4.58
C ALA A 51 -8.16 -7.54 -5.52
N LEU A 52 -8.74 -6.47 -4.95
CA LEU A 52 -9.24 -5.32 -5.71
C LEU A 52 -8.13 -4.33 -6.09
N HIS A 53 -7.01 -4.36 -5.37
CA HIS A 53 -5.89 -3.44 -5.52
C HIS A 53 -4.52 -4.15 -5.55
N PRO A 54 -4.32 -5.14 -6.45
CA PRO A 54 -3.13 -6.00 -6.42
C PRO A 54 -1.83 -5.26 -6.71
N ILE A 55 -1.91 -4.06 -7.30
CA ILE A 55 -0.76 -3.16 -7.51
C ILE A 55 -0.03 -2.85 -6.20
N LEU A 56 -0.72 -2.87 -5.06
CA LEU A 56 -0.10 -2.63 -3.75
C LEU A 56 0.94 -3.68 -3.38
N LEU A 57 0.81 -4.91 -3.88
CA LEU A 57 1.77 -5.99 -3.66
C LEU A 57 3.06 -5.84 -4.47
N THR A 58 3.10 -4.89 -5.40
CA THR A 58 4.31 -4.61 -6.20
C THR A 58 5.26 -3.63 -5.52
N TYR A 59 4.83 -2.96 -4.44
CA TYR A 59 5.65 -2.01 -3.71
C TYR A 59 6.33 -2.68 -2.51
N GLY A 60 7.62 -2.43 -2.33
CA GLY A 60 8.35 -2.91 -1.14
C GLY A 60 7.88 -2.23 0.15
N VAL A 61 7.83 -2.97 1.25
CA VAL A 61 7.35 -2.44 2.54
C VAL A 61 8.25 -1.31 3.03
N GLU A 62 9.52 -1.60 3.27
CA GLU A 62 10.47 -0.65 3.86
C GLU A 62 10.66 0.62 3.02
N LYS A 63 10.91 0.44 1.71
CA LYS A 63 11.32 1.54 0.83
C LYS A 63 10.16 2.37 0.30
N TRP A 64 8.92 1.89 0.39
CA TRP A 64 7.79 2.55 -0.25
C TRP A 64 6.54 2.59 0.62
N LEU A 65 6.04 1.45 1.08
CA LEU A 65 4.74 1.40 1.77
C LEU A 65 4.80 2.02 3.16
N LEU A 66 5.81 1.69 3.96
CA LEU A 66 5.93 2.15 5.34
C LEU A 66 6.10 3.69 5.44
N PRO A 67 7.04 4.35 4.72
CA PRO A 67 7.20 5.79 4.79
C PRO A 67 5.92 6.54 4.38
N ARG A 68 5.24 6.04 3.34
CA ARG A 68 3.99 6.64 2.86
C ARG A 68 2.83 6.39 3.81
N TYR A 69 2.76 5.22 4.42
CA TYR A 69 1.72 4.90 5.38
C TYR A 69 1.80 5.78 6.62
N GLN A 70 3.02 6.07 7.11
CA GLN A 70 3.21 6.98 8.24
C GLN A 70 2.65 8.37 7.93
N VAL A 71 2.99 8.92 6.76
CA VAL A 71 2.44 10.20 6.29
C VAL A 71 0.92 10.12 6.13
N TRP A 72 0.40 9.07 5.50
CA TRP A 72 -1.04 8.85 5.35
C TRP A 72 -1.76 8.84 6.70
N LYS A 73 -1.20 8.14 7.70
CA LYS A 73 -1.77 8.03 9.05
C LYS A 73 -1.82 9.40 9.74
N VAL A 74 -0.71 10.16 9.72
CA VAL A 74 -0.66 11.52 10.25
C VAL A 74 -1.71 12.42 9.60
N LEU A 75 -1.76 12.43 8.27
CA LEU A 75 -2.70 13.28 7.53
C LEU A 75 -4.15 12.86 7.80
N LYS A 76 -4.42 11.55 7.92
CA LYS A 76 -5.78 11.03 8.17
C LYS A 76 -6.25 11.42 9.58
N THR A 77 -5.38 11.30 10.59
CA THR A 77 -5.66 11.74 11.96
C THR A 77 -5.93 13.25 12.02
N ASN A 78 -5.19 14.04 11.25
CA ASN A 78 -5.39 15.49 11.16
C ASN A 78 -6.52 15.91 10.20
N LYS A 79 -7.27 14.95 9.60
CA LYS A 79 -8.33 15.20 8.61
C LYS A 79 -7.87 15.99 7.36
N LEU A 80 -6.57 15.96 7.07
CA LEU A 80 -5.93 16.62 5.92
C LEU A 80 -5.97 15.78 4.64
N VAL A 81 -6.19 14.47 4.80
CA VAL A 81 -6.60 13.58 3.72
C VAL A 81 -8.02 13.09 4.02
N GLY A 82 -8.92 13.29 3.07
CA GLY A 82 -10.34 12.94 3.17
C GLY A 82 -11.01 12.92 1.79
N GLY A 83 -12.17 12.27 1.71
CA GLY A 83 -12.95 12.05 0.48
C GLY A 83 -12.64 10.72 -0.24
N ASN A 84 -12.89 10.66 -1.55
CA ASN A 84 -12.71 9.46 -2.42
C ASN A 84 -11.26 8.99 -2.62
N ARG A 85 -10.26 9.60 -1.96
CA ARG A 85 -8.86 9.18 -2.12
C ARG A 85 -8.61 7.92 -1.31
N SER A 86 -8.54 6.78 -1.98
CA SER A 86 -8.16 5.52 -1.37
C SER A 86 -6.69 5.52 -0.97
N ILE A 87 -6.32 4.76 0.07
CA ILE A 87 -4.91 4.50 0.39
C ILE A 87 -4.17 3.97 -0.84
N CYS A 88 -4.87 3.19 -1.67
CA CYS A 88 -4.31 2.66 -2.90
C CYS A 88 -3.81 3.77 -3.83
N SER A 89 -4.62 4.80 -4.05
CA SER A 89 -4.23 5.96 -4.85
C SER A 89 -3.06 6.74 -4.25
N PHE A 90 -2.99 6.82 -2.92
CA PHE A 90 -1.93 7.51 -2.19
C PHE A 90 -0.59 6.77 -2.32
N MET A 91 -0.61 5.44 -2.18
CA MET A 91 0.58 4.60 -2.33
C MET A 91 1.13 4.65 -3.76
N GLN A 92 0.29 4.78 -4.77
CA GLN A 92 0.72 4.79 -6.18
C GLN A 92 1.37 6.11 -6.64
N LEU A 93 1.34 7.17 -5.83
CA LEU A 93 1.89 8.46 -6.26
C LEU A 93 3.39 8.38 -6.54
N ARG A 94 3.82 8.88 -7.70
CA ARG A 94 5.25 9.03 -8.00
C ARG A 94 5.96 9.85 -6.92
N LYS A 95 7.23 9.53 -6.63
CA LYS A 95 8.04 10.18 -5.57
C LYS A 95 7.90 11.70 -5.57
N ARG A 96 8.12 12.35 -6.73
CA ARG A 96 7.99 13.81 -6.87
C ARG A 96 6.62 14.34 -6.46
N LYS A 97 5.53 13.76 -6.99
CA LYS A 97 4.16 14.20 -6.66
C LYS A 97 3.82 13.97 -5.20
N PHE A 98 4.31 12.88 -4.60
CA PHE A 98 4.12 12.61 -3.18
C PHE A 98 4.83 13.67 -2.33
N PHE A 99 6.08 13.97 -2.66
CA PHE A 99 6.88 14.98 -1.98
C PHE A 99 6.22 16.37 -2.05
N GLU A 100 5.92 16.85 -3.25
CA GLU A 100 5.31 18.17 -3.46
C GLU A 100 3.95 18.31 -2.78
N ARG A 101 3.11 17.27 -2.82
CA ARG A 101 1.73 17.36 -2.32
C ARG A 101 1.60 17.16 -0.82
N PHE A 102 2.49 16.39 -0.20
CA PHE A 102 2.32 15.95 1.17
C PHE A 102 3.51 16.27 2.07
N ILE A 103 4.73 16.09 1.59
CA ILE A 103 5.91 16.34 2.43
C ILE A 103 6.16 17.84 2.54
N LEU A 104 6.26 18.54 1.40
CA LEU A 104 6.50 19.98 1.39
C LEU A 104 5.31 20.77 1.96
N ARG A 105 4.08 20.30 1.71
CA ARG A 105 2.86 21.00 2.14
C ARG A 105 2.56 20.88 3.63
N TYR A 106 2.93 19.76 4.26
CA TYR A 106 2.60 19.46 5.66
C TYR A 106 3.87 19.24 6.47
N GLU A 107 4.91 20.03 6.15
CA GLU A 107 6.24 19.88 6.71
C GLU A 107 6.24 19.88 8.25
N ASP A 108 5.48 20.79 8.86
CA ASP A 108 5.39 20.90 10.34
C ASP A 108 4.70 19.70 11.01
N LEU A 109 4.00 18.87 10.23
CA LEU A 109 3.21 17.74 10.73
C LEU A 109 3.86 16.39 10.44
N VAL A 110 4.78 16.32 9.47
CA VAL A 110 5.45 15.08 9.07
C VAL A 110 6.85 15.08 9.69
N PRO A 111 7.10 14.29 10.75
CA PRO A 111 8.39 14.31 11.41
C PRO A 111 9.49 13.71 10.51
N ASN A 112 10.59 14.45 10.41
CA ASN A 112 11.88 14.09 9.82
C ASN A 112 11.99 14.05 8.29
N ARG A 113 12.78 15.01 7.79
CA ARG A 113 13.52 14.98 6.53
C ARG A 113 14.56 13.85 6.59
N HIS A 114 14.96 13.36 5.42
CA HIS A 114 16.07 12.44 5.12
C HIS A 114 15.69 11.00 4.72
N GLN A 115 16.10 10.67 3.48
CA GLN A 115 16.18 9.39 2.77
C GLN A 115 14.94 8.84 2.04
N THR A 116 14.91 9.05 0.72
CA THR A 116 14.90 7.99 -0.33
C THR A 116 15.07 8.57 -1.74
#